data_AF-A0A430RTU8-F1
#
_entry.id   AF-A0A430RTU8-F1
#
_cell.length_a   1.000
_cell.length_b   1.000
_cell.length_c   1.000
_cell.angle_alpha   90.00
_cell.angle_beta   90.00
_cell.angle_gamma   90.00
#
_symmetry.space_group_name_H-M   'P 1'
#
loop_
_entity.id
_entity.type
_entity.pdbx_description
1 polymer ?
#
loop_
_entity_poly.entity_id
_entity_poly.type
_entity_poly.pdbx_seq_one_letter_code
_entity_poly.pdbx_strand_id
1 'polypeptide(L)'
;MRLLAYDEHRLGLKPVYRRVWARRGERPLAVGAHRYRWFYVCTFVEPETGESLVSFTPLTLPTTPLVYTSVVSAPTQHNHTTRI
;
A
#
# COMPACT_ATOMS: atom_id res chain seq x y z
N MET A 1 -24.20 12.97 -11.46
CA MET A 1 -22.79 13.39 -11.64
C MET A 1 -21.95 12.38 -10.91
N ARG A 2 -20.85 11.86 -11.50
CA ARG A 2 -20.00 10.89 -10.81
C ARG A 2 -19.02 11.61 -9.88
N LEU A 3 -18.81 11.06 -8.68
CA LEU A 3 -17.84 11.54 -7.70
C LEU A 3 -16.71 10.52 -7.57
N LEU A 4 -15.46 10.99 -7.66
CA LEU A 4 -14.28 10.17 -7.45
C LEU A 4 -13.45 10.75 -6.31
N ALA A 5 -13.12 9.92 -5.32
CA ALA A 5 -12.11 10.23 -4.32
C ALA A 5 -10.74 9.81 -4.87
N TYR A 6 -9.72 10.65 -4.68
CA TYR A 6 -8.35 10.40 -5.14
C TYR A 6 -7.38 10.40 -3.98
N ASP A 7 -6.41 9.49 -4.01
CA ASP A 7 -5.27 9.47 -3.09
C ASP A 7 -4.00 8.92 -3.75
N GLU A 8 -2.86 9.30 -3.19
CA GLU A 8 -1.53 8.81 -3.55
C GLU A 8 -0.81 8.28 -2.30
N HIS A 9 -0.34 7.04 -2.37
CA HIS A 9 0.34 6.38 -1.26
C HIS A 9 1.71 5.82 -1.65
N ARG A 10 2.70 6.05 -0.78
CA ARG A 10 4.04 5.47 -0.88
C ARG A 10 4.12 4.19 -0.07
N LEU A 11 4.20 3.06 -0.76
CA LEU A 11 4.53 1.77 -0.18
C LEU A 11 6.05 1.59 -0.12
N GLY A 12 6.55 1.11 1.00
CA GLY A 12 7.95 0.79 1.17
C GLY A 12 8.14 -0.16 2.35
N LEU A 13 9.13 -1.05 2.27
CA LEU A 13 9.48 -1.89 3.41
C LEU A 13 10.11 -1.04 4.51
N LYS A 14 9.32 -0.73 5.55
CA LYS A 14 9.89 -0.31 6.84
C LYS A 14 10.25 -1.59 7.61
N PRO A 15 11.53 -1.78 7.98
CA PRO A 15 11.90 -2.93 8.78
C PRO A 15 11.13 -2.92 10.11
N VAL A 16 10.45 -4.01 10.42
CA VAL A 16 9.86 -4.22 11.75
C VAL A 16 10.95 -4.81 12.64
N TYR A 17 11.15 -4.24 13.83
CA TYR A 17 12.06 -4.80 14.81
C TYR A 17 11.54 -6.16 15.26
N ARG A 18 12.32 -7.21 14.99
CA ARG A 18 12.07 -8.57 15.46
C ARG A 18 12.88 -8.85 16.72
N ARG A 19 12.39 -9.76 17.57
CA ARG A 19 13.17 -10.26 18.71
C ARG A 19 14.50 -10.84 18.21
N VAL A 20 15.58 -10.45 18.86
CA VAL A 20 16.92 -10.97 18.58
C VAL A 20 17.48 -11.59 19.87
N TRP A 21 18.20 -12.70 19.72
CA TRP A 21 18.91 -13.32 20.83
C TRP A 21 20.20 -12.56 21.11
N ALA A 22 20.58 -12.47 22.38
CA ALA A 22 21.87 -11.95 22.83
C ALA A 22 22.42 -12.85 23.93
N ARG A 23 23.73 -12.80 24.13
CA ARG A 23 24.36 -13.50 25.26
C ARG A 23 23.87 -12.91 26.57
N ARG A 24 23.81 -13.74 27.62
CA ARG A 24 23.43 -13.29 28.96
C ARG A 24 24.43 -12.23 29.44
N GLY A 25 23.92 -11.06 29.83
CA GLY A 25 24.73 -9.91 30.24
C GLY A 25 25.05 -8.92 29.11
N GLU A 26 24.73 -9.24 27.86
CA GLU A 26 24.92 -8.35 26.72
C GLU A 26 23.59 -7.71 26.28
N ARG A 27 23.65 -6.45 25.84
CA ARG A 27 22.48 -5.75 25.31
C ARG A 27 22.21 -6.21 23.87
N PRO A 28 21.02 -6.76 23.55
CA PRO A 28 20.68 -7.12 22.17
C PRO A 28 20.70 -5.89 21.25
N LEU A 29 21.41 -6.02 20.12
CA LEU A 29 21.49 -5.02 19.06
C LEU A 29 20.68 -5.49 17.86
N ALA A 30 19.51 -4.88 17.66
CA ALA A 30 18.70 -5.10 16.47
C ALA A 30 19.15 -4.14 15.36
N VAL A 31 20.06 -4.58 14.49
CA VAL A 31 20.53 -3.78 13.35
C VAL A 31 19.40 -3.62 12.33
N GLY A 32 18.85 -2.41 12.24
CA GLY A 32 17.87 -2.04 11.22
C GLY A 32 18.58 -1.55 9.96
N ALA A 33 18.43 -2.27 8.84
CA ALA A 33 18.85 -1.78 7.53
C ALA A 33 17.65 -1.16 6.81
N HIS A 34 17.42 0.13 7.04
CA HIS A 34 16.33 0.88 6.41
C HIS A 34 16.66 1.12 4.93
N ARG A 35 16.37 0.15 4.06
CA ARG A 35 16.51 0.27 2.60
C ARG A 35 15.16 0.66 2.01
N TYR A 36 14.93 1.96 1.87
CA TYR A 36 13.72 2.47 1.26
C TYR A 36 13.81 2.35 -0.27
N ARG A 37 13.12 1.36 -0.82
CA ARG A 37 12.65 1.42 -2.20
C ARG A 37 11.19 1.80 -2.15
N TRP A 38 10.85 2.94 -2.74
CA TRP A 38 9.48 3.42 -2.79
C TRP A 38 8.75 2.80 -3.96
N PHE A 39 7.51 2.43 -3.72
CA PHE A 39 6.56 1.99 -4.71
C PHE A 39 5.34 2.88 -4.56
N TYR A 40 4.96 3.57 -5.63
CA TYR A 40 3.87 4.51 -5.60
C TYR A 40 2.58 3.83 -6.05
N VAL A 41 1.50 4.13 -5.34
CA VAL A 41 0.15 3.71 -5.67
C VAL A 41 -0.71 4.96 -5.76
N CYS A 42 -1.34 5.16 -6.91
CA CYS A 42 -2.31 6.22 -7.11
C CYS A 42 -3.68 5.57 -7.37
N THR A 43 -4.72 6.00 -6.65
CA THR A 43 -6.05 5.40 -6.76
C THR A 43 -7.15 6.43 -6.92
N PHE A 44 -8.12 6.13 -7.77
CA PHE A 44 -9.42 6.82 -7.81
C PHE A 44 -10.51 5.83 -7.41
N VAL A 45 -11.43 6.22 -6.53
CA VAL A 45 -12.53 5.37 -6.05
C VAL A 45 -13.86 6.09 -6.23
N GLU A 46 -14.84 5.45 -6.87
CA GLU A 46 -16.23 5.90 -6.89
C GLU A 46 -16.97 5.28 -5.69
N PRO A 47 -17.37 6.06 -4.68
CA PRO A 47 -17.90 5.50 -3.44
C PRO A 47 -19.27 4.85 -3.61
N GLU A 48 -20.07 5.29 -4.58
CA GLU A 48 -21.42 4.74 -4.82
C GLU A 48 -21.37 3.34 -5.43
N THR A 49 -20.41 3.06 -6.31
CA THR A 49 -20.30 1.81 -7.05
C THR A 49 -19.22 0.89 -6.49
N GLY A 50 -18.24 1.45 -5.77
CA GLY A 50 -17.02 0.76 -5.35
C GLY A 50 -16.03 0.53 -6.50
N GLU A 51 -16.27 1.11 -7.69
CA GLU A 51 -15.33 1.02 -8.80
C GLU A 51 -14.05 1.79 -8.47
N SER A 52 -12.90 1.16 -8.74
CA SER A 52 -11.60 1.77 -8.48
C SER A 52 -10.66 1.65 -9.67
N LEU A 53 -9.92 2.73 -9.93
CA LEU A 53 -8.81 2.76 -10.87
C LEU A 53 -7.51 2.85 -10.08
N VAL A 54 -6.62 1.88 -10.26
CA VAL A 54 -5.36 1.81 -9.51
C VAL A 54 -4.18 1.81 -10.47
N SER A 55 -3.22 2.69 -10.23
CA SER A 55 -1.94 2.75 -10.92
C SER A 55 -0.81 2.41 -9.98
N PHE A 56 0.06 1.50 -10.40
CA PHE A 56 1.21 1.02 -9.65
C PHE A 56 2.51 1.42 -10.34
N THR A 57 3.40 2.11 -9.64
CA THR A 57 4.69 2.57 -10.18
C THR A 57 5.86 2.15 -9.29
N PRO A 58 6.69 1.17 -9.70
CA PRO A 58 7.92 0.84 -8.99
C PRO A 58 9.00 1.89 -9.28
N LEU A 59 9.72 2.34 -8.25
CA LEU A 59 10.91 3.18 -8.41
C LEU A 59 12.13 2.30 -8.77
N THR A 60 12.12 1.70 -9.95
CA THR A 60 13.34 1.19 -10.59
C THR A 60 13.89 2.27 -11.54
N LEU A 61 15.22 2.29 -11.74
CA LEU A 61 16.01 3.24 -12.57
C LEU A 61 15.31 3.75 -13.86
N PRO A 62 15.71 4.92 -14.41
CA PRO A 62 14.82 5.90 -15.09
C PRO A 62 14.22 5.51 -16.45
N THR A 63 14.23 4.22 -16.86
CA THR A 63 14.00 3.86 -18.26
C THR A 63 12.83 2.91 -18.54
N THR A 64 12.03 2.51 -17.55
CA THR A 64 10.82 1.73 -17.84
C THR A 64 9.63 2.15 -16.97
N PRO A 65 8.71 2.98 -17.48
CA PRO A 65 7.39 3.12 -16.89
C PRO A 65 6.60 1.84 -17.19
N LEU A 66 6.73 0.81 -16.36
CA LEU A 66 5.69 -0.21 -16.26
C LEU A 66 4.57 0.40 -15.43
N VAL A 67 3.72 1.21 -16.08
CA VAL A 67 2.46 1.66 -15.51
C VAL A 67 1.49 0.49 -15.64
N TYR A 68 1.34 -0.30 -14.58
CA TYR A 68 0.26 -1.27 -14.50
C TYR A 68 -0.97 -0.54 -13.98
N THR A 69 -1.92 -0.26 -14.88
CA THR A 69 -3.24 0.25 -14.52
C THR A 69 -4.22 -0.90 -14.56
N SER A 70 -4.85 -1.19 -13.42
CA SER A 70 -5.95 -2.15 -13.35
C SER A 70 -7.21 -1.44 -12.89
N VAL A 71 -8.32 -1.67 -13.59
CA VAL A 71 -9.65 -1.39 -13.05
C VAL A 71 -9.97 -2.52 -12.07
N VAL A 72 -10.15 -2.17 -10.81
CA VAL A 72 -10.57 -3.10 -9.77
C VAL A 72 -11.96 -2.66 -9.36
N SER A 73 -12.98 -3.35 -9.87
CA SER A 73 -14.33 -3.23 -9.33
C SER A 73 -14.34 -3.93 -7.97
N ALA A 74 -14.61 -3.20 -6.88
CA ALA A 74 -14.86 -3.87 -5.61
C ALA A 74 -16.03 -4.85 -5.81
N PRO A 75 -15.99 -6.07 -5.23
CA PRO A 75 -17.19 -6.88 -5.16
C PRO A 75 -18.23 -6.05 -4.43
N THR A 76 -19.39 -5.83 -5.06
CA THR A 76 -20.52 -5.13 -4.47
C THR A 76 -20.79 -5.71 -3.09
N GLN A 77 -20.39 -5.03 -2.01
CA GLN A 77 -20.85 -5.39 -0.69
C GLN A 77 -22.29 -4.94 -0.60
N HIS A 78 -23.20 -5.79 -1.09
CA HIS A 78 -24.61 -5.68 -0.80
C HIS A 78 -24.85 -6.14 0.64
N ASN A 79 -24.37 -5.34 1.61
CA ASN A 79 -24.62 -5.59 3.01
C ASN A 79 -25.79 -4.74 3.45
N HIS A 80 -26.96 -5.37 3.41
CA HIS A 80 -28.17 -4.93 4.06
C HIS A 80 -27.92 -4.47 5.51
N THR A 81 -28.52 -3.33 5.84
CA THR A 81 -29.09 -2.98 7.15
C THR A 81 -28.20 -3.16 8.38
N THR A 82 -27.64 -2.05 8.89
CA THR A 82 -27.49 -1.86 10.34
C THR A 82 -28.55 -0.84 10.77
N ARG A 83 -29.68 -1.34 11.28
CA ARG A 83 -30.55 -0.59 12.19
C ARG A 83 -30.13 -0.98 13.60
N ILE A 84 -29.74 0.02 14.39
CA ILE A 84 -29.69 -0.03 15.86
C ILE A 84 -30.87 0.81 16.34
#